data_AF-A0A2S4UGX4-F1
#
_entry.id   AF-A0A2S4UGX4-F1
#
_cell.length_a   1.000
_cell.length_b   1.000
_cell.length_c   1.000
_cell.angle_alpha   90.00
_cell.angle_beta   90.00
_cell.angle_gamma   90.00
#
_symmetry.space_group_name_H-M   'P 1'
#
loop_
_entity.id
_entity.type
_entity.pdbx_description
1 polymer ?
#
loop_
_entity_poly.entity_id
_entity_poly.type
_entity_poly.pdbx_seq_one_letter_code
_entity_poly.pdbx_strand_id
1 'polypeptide(L)'
;MNDDNNKEVQQISLIKDSISRLHSSILPQLRDQIRMLSEALDPEDLVGDPHSKLEFIMEVQSDLDRTLDQLVPATHIAFSRPRNPRSEQTNDCNLGECKSYRLDCAENCLSPYLRWQFAALCRSAGRLINRLNLSTHTNDGEPDLSPLRECVLQKASRSSHRIDSAICWFIQPELTLIQTQWGKFQCSINCGPEELLKMTKPNEHQSDSKPRYEPFIKLGESALPLLKLSNLFFNKLSVQAMNVKRLPHFTTMSSYQLYILHDLALKIGLKSGNSLGPWKELKYMKSDLWQTT
;
A
#
# COMPACT_ATOMS: atom_id res chain seq x y z
N MET A 1 1.80 -29.39 31.57
CA MET A 1 1.59 -28.55 30.36
C MET A 1 0.09 -28.29 30.28
N ASN A 2 -0.33 -27.03 30.39
CA ASN A 2 -1.75 -26.63 30.52
C ASN A 2 -2.51 -26.76 29.19
N ASP A 3 -3.80 -27.11 29.25
CA ASP A 3 -4.72 -27.23 28.11
C ASP A 3 -4.79 -25.94 27.26
N ASP A 4 -4.65 -24.77 27.90
CA ASP A 4 -4.64 -23.47 27.20
C ASP A 4 -3.42 -23.25 26.30
N ASN A 5 -2.23 -23.74 26.69
CA ASN A 5 -1.05 -23.66 25.83
C ASN A 5 -1.19 -24.56 24.60
N ASN A 6 -1.88 -25.70 24.73
CA ASN A 6 -2.11 -26.60 23.61
C ASN A 6 -3.08 -25.98 22.60
N LYS A 7 -4.13 -25.29 23.07
CA LYS A 7 -5.07 -24.54 22.23
C LYS A 7 -4.39 -23.39 21.48
N GLU A 8 -3.52 -22.62 22.14
CA GLU A 8 -2.80 -21.53 21.48
C GLU A 8 -1.84 -22.05 20.40
N VAL A 9 -1.10 -23.13 20.68
CA VAL A 9 -0.21 -23.75 19.69
C VAL A 9 -0.99 -24.26 18.48
N GLN A 10 -2.12 -24.95 18.70
CA GLN A 10 -2.99 -25.42 17.62
C GLN A 10 -3.55 -24.26 16.79
N GLN A 11 -3.99 -23.18 17.45
CA GLN A 11 -4.48 -21.99 16.75
C GLN A 11 -3.41 -21.35 15.88
N ILE A 12 -2.17 -21.21 16.38
CA ILE A 12 -1.05 -20.66 15.61
C ILE A 12 -0.74 -21.55 14.40
N SER A 13 -0.77 -22.88 14.56
CA SER A 13 -0.59 -23.81 13.44
C SER A 13 -1.64 -23.60 12.35
N LEU A 14 -2.92 -23.51 12.73
CA LEU A 14 -4.02 -23.27 11.79
C LEU A 14 -3.87 -21.94 11.05
N ILE A 15 -3.42 -20.89 11.75
CA ILE A 15 -3.12 -19.59 11.13
C ILE A 15 -2.00 -19.73 10.11
N LYS A 16 -0.89 -20.42 10.44
CA LYS A 16 0.24 -20.66 9.52
C LYS A 16 -0.20 -21.42 8.27
N ASP A 17 -0.97 -22.48 8.43
CA ASP A 17 -1.48 -23.27 7.31
C ASP A 17 -2.40 -22.42 6.42
N SER A 18 -3.24 -21.58 7.03
CA SER A 18 -4.09 -20.67 6.28
C SER A 18 -3.30 -19.60 5.52
N ILE A 19 -2.29 -19.00 6.16
CA ILE A 19 -1.35 -18.05 5.51
C ILE A 19 -0.65 -18.73 4.33
N SER A 20 -0.20 -19.98 4.52
CA SER A 20 0.44 -20.76 3.47
C SER A 20 -0.48 -20.92 2.26
N ARG A 21 -1.72 -21.37 2.48
CA ARG A 21 -2.73 -21.49 1.41
C ARG A 21 -3.05 -20.17 0.72
N LEU A 22 -3.17 -19.08 1.50
CA LEU A 22 -3.43 -17.75 0.95
C LEU A 22 -2.35 -17.32 -0.03
N HIS A 23 -1.07 -17.36 0.36
CA HIS A 23 0.00 -16.81 -0.50
C HIS A 23 0.47 -17.76 -1.60
N SER A 24 0.34 -19.07 -1.42
CA SER A 24 0.85 -20.07 -2.39
C SER A 24 -0.14 -20.42 -3.49
N SER A 25 -1.44 -20.30 -3.23
CA SER A 25 -2.49 -20.77 -4.14
C SER A 25 -3.60 -19.74 -4.33
N ILE A 26 -4.34 -19.38 -3.27
CA ILE A 26 -5.60 -18.64 -3.41
C ILE A 26 -5.38 -17.24 -4.00
N LEU A 27 -4.42 -16.48 -3.45
CA LEU A 27 -4.15 -15.12 -3.91
C LEU A 27 -3.52 -15.08 -5.31
N PRO A 28 -2.51 -15.91 -5.65
CA PRO A 28 -2.03 -16.03 -7.02
C PRO A 28 -3.14 -16.37 -8.03
N GLN A 29 -3.98 -17.36 -7.73
CA GLN A 29 -5.11 -17.74 -8.59
C GLN A 29 -6.08 -16.58 -8.80
N LEU A 30 -6.45 -15.89 -7.72
CA LEU A 30 -7.33 -14.73 -7.78
C LEU A 30 -6.77 -13.62 -8.67
N ARG A 31 -5.47 -13.31 -8.54
CA ARG A 31 -4.79 -12.32 -9.38
C ARG A 31 -4.82 -12.72 -10.86
N ASP A 32 -4.52 -13.98 -11.14
CA ASP A 32 -4.43 -14.47 -12.52
C ASP A 32 -5.82 -14.51 -13.16
N GLN A 33 -6.87 -14.86 -12.41
CA GLN A 33 -8.27 -14.78 -12.86
C GLN A 33 -8.72 -13.34 -13.15
N ILE A 34 -8.37 -12.36 -12.32
CA ILE A 34 -8.62 -10.93 -12.61
C ILE A 34 -7.96 -10.53 -13.91
N ARG A 35 -6.71 -10.93 -14.11
CA ARG A 35 -5.94 -10.60 -15.31
C ARG A 35 -6.61 -11.21 -16.54
N MET A 36 -6.90 -12.51 -16.51
CA MET A 36 -7.60 -13.21 -17.61
C MET A 36 -8.95 -12.57 -17.93
N LEU A 37 -9.75 -12.23 -16.91
CA LEU A 37 -11.02 -11.54 -17.09
C LEU A 37 -10.81 -10.17 -17.76
N SER A 38 -9.82 -9.39 -17.31
CA SER A 38 -9.54 -8.07 -17.88
C SER A 38 -9.01 -8.11 -19.31
N GLU A 39 -8.28 -9.17 -19.68
CA GLU A 39 -7.79 -9.41 -21.04
C GLU A 39 -8.95 -9.84 -21.95
N ALA A 40 -9.81 -10.75 -21.48
CA ALA A 40 -10.98 -11.21 -22.24
C ALA A 40 -12.04 -10.12 -22.45
N LEU A 41 -12.07 -9.09 -21.61
CA LEU A 41 -12.93 -7.92 -21.74
C LEU A 41 -12.36 -6.87 -22.72
N ASP A 42 -11.53 -7.27 -23.66
CA ASP A 42 -11.12 -6.38 -24.73
C ASP A 42 -12.24 -6.24 -25.78
N PRO A 43 -12.68 -5.00 -26.12
CA PRO A 43 -13.80 -4.79 -27.02
C PRO A 43 -13.58 -5.34 -28.44
N GLU A 44 -12.37 -5.25 -28.97
CA GLU A 44 -12.07 -5.70 -30.33
C GLU A 44 -12.16 -7.23 -30.41
N ASP A 45 -11.56 -7.91 -29.45
CA ASP A 45 -11.62 -9.36 -29.30
C ASP A 45 -13.06 -9.87 -29.10
N LEU A 46 -13.83 -9.18 -28.24
CA LEU A 46 -15.21 -9.55 -27.92
C LEU A 46 -16.13 -9.43 -29.12
N VAL A 47 -15.94 -8.43 -29.98
CA VAL A 47 -16.72 -8.26 -31.21
C VAL A 47 -16.28 -9.26 -32.28
N GLY A 48 -14.99 -9.59 -32.33
CA GLY A 48 -14.43 -10.53 -33.31
C GLY A 48 -14.93 -11.96 -33.16
N ASP A 49 -15.02 -12.47 -31.93
CA ASP A 49 -15.59 -13.80 -31.63
C ASP A 49 -16.40 -13.79 -30.33
N PRO A 50 -17.63 -13.24 -30.36
CA PRO A 50 -18.42 -13.04 -29.15
C PRO A 50 -18.77 -14.34 -28.42
N HIS A 51 -19.05 -15.41 -29.16
CA HIS A 51 -19.51 -16.66 -28.55
C HIS A 51 -18.41 -17.30 -27.70
N SER A 52 -17.24 -17.55 -28.30
CA SER A 52 -16.12 -18.19 -27.59
C SER A 52 -15.59 -17.30 -26.46
N LYS A 53 -15.56 -15.97 -26.65
CA LYS A 53 -15.08 -15.04 -25.62
C LYS A 53 -16.04 -14.97 -24.42
N LEU A 54 -17.35 -14.98 -24.66
CA LEU A 54 -18.33 -15.02 -23.57
C LEU A 54 -18.29 -16.36 -22.83
N GLU A 55 -18.14 -17.48 -23.53
CA GLU A 55 -17.95 -18.80 -22.91
C GLU A 55 -16.71 -18.81 -22.01
N PHE A 56 -15.58 -18.30 -22.50
CA PHE A 56 -14.36 -18.15 -21.71
C PHE A 56 -14.56 -17.23 -20.50
N ILE A 57 -15.25 -16.09 -20.65
CA ILE A 57 -15.56 -15.20 -19.52
C ILE A 57 -16.39 -15.93 -18.47
N MET A 58 -17.37 -16.75 -18.87
CA MET A 58 -18.19 -17.55 -17.94
C MET A 58 -17.36 -18.60 -17.20
N GLU A 59 -16.39 -19.24 -17.87
CA GLU A 59 -15.45 -20.16 -17.24
C GLU A 59 -14.59 -19.43 -16.19
N VAL A 60 -14.00 -18.29 -16.56
CA VAL A 60 -13.20 -17.47 -15.63
C VAL A 60 -14.04 -16.97 -14.45
N GLN A 61 -15.31 -16.61 -14.66
CA GLN A 61 -16.24 -16.23 -13.59
C GLN A 61 -16.50 -17.40 -12.63
N SER A 62 -16.75 -18.59 -13.16
CA SER A 62 -16.99 -19.80 -12.35
C SER A 62 -15.77 -20.15 -11.50
N ASP A 63 -14.58 -20.02 -12.06
CA ASP A 63 -13.32 -20.23 -11.35
C ASP A 63 -13.05 -19.13 -10.31
N LEU A 64 -13.43 -17.88 -10.60
CA LEU A 64 -13.34 -16.78 -9.65
C LEU A 64 -14.24 -17.02 -8.43
N ASP A 65 -15.48 -17.47 -8.64
CA ASP A 65 -16.41 -17.78 -7.55
C ASP A 65 -15.83 -18.86 -6.63
N ARG A 66 -15.29 -19.95 -7.21
CA ARG A 66 -14.61 -21.01 -6.45
C ARG A 66 -13.42 -20.48 -5.64
N THR A 67 -12.62 -19.57 -6.21
CA THR A 67 -11.48 -18.97 -5.50
C THR A 67 -11.97 -18.08 -4.35
N LEU A 68 -13.03 -17.31 -4.55
CA LEU A 68 -13.61 -16.44 -3.51
C LEU A 68 -14.21 -17.26 -2.37
N ASP A 69 -14.87 -18.38 -2.66
CA ASP A 69 -15.39 -19.33 -1.66
C ASP A 69 -14.28 -19.92 -0.79
N GLN A 70 -13.07 -20.08 -1.34
CA GLN A 70 -11.89 -20.51 -0.56
C GLN A 70 -11.23 -19.35 0.19
N LEU A 71 -11.22 -18.15 -0.39
CA LEU A 71 -10.61 -16.96 0.19
C LEU A 71 -11.27 -16.55 1.50
N VAL A 72 -12.60 -16.56 1.57
CA VAL A 72 -13.36 -16.14 2.75
C VAL A 72 -12.98 -16.93 4.01
N PRO A 73 -13.07 -18.28 4.05
CA PRO A 73 -12.69 -19.03 5.22
C PRO A 73 -11.19 -18.95 5.52
N ALA A 74 -10.33 -18.92 4.49
CA ALA A 74 -8.88 -18.80 4.69
C ALA A 74 -8.51 -17.47 5.36
N THR A 75 -9.07 -16.35 4.90
CA THR A 75 -8.86 -15.04 5.53
C THR A 75 -9.44 -15.01 6.94
N HIS A 76 -10.63 -15.56 7.17
CA HIS A 76 -11.22 -15.65 8.51
C HIS A 76 -10.31 -16.39 9.50
N ILE A 77 -9.71 -17.52 9.09
CA ILE A 77 -8.79 -18.28 9.94
C ILE A 77 -7.49 -17.50 10.17
N ALA A 78 -6.86 -17.00 9.09
CA ALA A 78 -5.58 -16.27 9.15
C ALA A 78 -5.66 -15.03 10.05
N PHE A 79 -6.83 -14.39 10.10
CA PHE A 79 -7.08 -13.15 10.83
C PHE A 79 -7.89 -13.33 12.12
N SER A 80 -8.15 -14.57 12.52
CA SER A 80 -9.01 -14.92 13.66
C SER A 80 -8.53 -14.40 15.02
N ARG A 81 -7.22 -14.16 15.17
CA ARG A 81 -6.64 -13.71 16.44
C ARG A 81 -6.89 -12.21 16.63
N PRO A 82 -7.49 -11.78 17.76
CA PRO A 82 -7.53 -10.38 18.13
C PRO A 82 -6.10 -9.84 18.21
N ARG A 83 -5.86 -8.73 17.51
CA ARG A 83 -4.54 -8.13 17.38
C ARG A 83 -4.61 -6.69 17.83
N ASN A 84 -3.67 -6.28 18.66
CA ASN A 84 -3.37 -4.87 18.90
C ASN A 84 -1.89 -4.65 18.59
N PRO A 85 -1.53 -4.60 17.30
CA PRO A 85 -0.14 -4.69 16.92
C PRO A 85 0.66 -3.42 17.25
N ARG A 86 -0.05 -2.34 17.63
CA ARG A 86 0.50 -1.06 18.08
C ARG A 86 0.61 -0.97 19.61
N SER A 87 0.22 -2.02 20.35
CA SER A 87 0.41 -2.07 21.79
C SER A 87 1.84 -2.48 22.14
N GLU A 88 2.44 -1.78 23.11
CA GLU A 88 3.73 -2.12 23.72
C GLU A 88 3.77 -3.54 24.30
N GLN A 89 2.61 -4.12 24.61
CA GLN A 89 2.45 -5.46 25.17
C GLN A 89 2.42 -6.57 24.10
N THR A 90 2.80 -6.28 22.85
CA THR A 90 2.87 -7.30 21.80
C THR A 90 4.01 -8.29 22.07
N ASN A 91 3.65 -9.46 22.58
CA ASN A 91 4.57 -10.57 22.84
C ASN A 91 4.64 -11.56 21.66
N ASP A 92 4.90 -11.06 20.44
CA ASP A 92 4.89 -11.86 19.21
C ASP A 92 6.24 -11.95 18.47
N CYS A 93 7.35 -11.59 19.13
CA CYS A 93 8.68 -11.59 18.53
C CYS A 93 9.09 -12.92 17.87
N ASN A 94 8.58 -14.05 18.37
CA ASN A 94 8.89 -15.41 17.89
C ASN A 94 7.81 -15.99 16.95
N LEU A 95 6.78 -15.23 16.58
CA LEU A 95 5.66 -15.74 15.77
C LEU A 95 5.91 -15.71 14.26
N GLY A 96 7.04 -15.15 13.81
CA GLY A 96 7.44 -15.13 12.40
C GLY A 96 6.37 -14.51 11.49
N GLU A 97 5.88 -15.28 10.53
CA GLU A 97 4.82 -14.89 9.60
C GLU A 97 3.49 -14.55 10.28
N CYS A 98 3.27 -15.07 11.50
CA CYS A 98 2.07 -14.81 12.30
C CYS A 98 2.17 -13.56 13.18
N LYS A 99 3.26 -12.77 13.06
CA LYS A 99 3.35 -11.48 13.75
C LYS A 99 2.17 -10.58 13.37
N SER A 100 1.61 -9.94 14.39
CA SER A 100 0.44 -9.07 14.26
C SER A 100 0.67 -7.94 13.26
N TYR A 101 1.90 -7.40 13.17
CA TYR A 101 2.33 -6.41 12.18
C TYR A 101 2.11 -6.87 10.74
N ARG A 102 2.55 -8.09 10.41
CA ARG A 102 2.42 -8.65 9.07
C ARG A 102 0.95 -8.93 8.74
N LEU A 103 0.24 -9.53 9.69
CA LEU A 103 -1.17 -9.87 9.51
C LEU A 103 -2.06 -8.63 9.36
N ASP A 104 -1.84 -7.59 10.17
CA ASP A 104 -2.56 -6.32 10.04
C ASP A 104 -2.31 -5.65 8.68
N CYS A 105 -1.04 -5.60 8.24
CA CYS A 105 -0.72 -5.04 6.93
C CYS A 105 -1.30 -5.86 5.76
N ALA A 106 -1.27 -7.20 5.85
CA ALA A 106 -1.88 -8.09 4.87
C ALA A 106 -3.41 -7.95 4.84
N GLU A 107 -4.06 -7.92 6.00
CA GLU A 107 -5.50 -7.71 6.13
C GLU A 107 -5.93 -6.36 5.56
N ASN A 108 -5.15 -5.30 5.79
CA ASN A 108 -5.38 -4.00 5.18
C ASN A 108 -5.27 -4.03 3.64
N CYS A 109 -4.43 -4.90 3.07
CA CYS A 109 -4.38 -5.12 1.63
C CYS A 109 -5.63 -5.86 1.12
N LEU A 110 -6.15 -6.81 1.90
CA LEU A 110 -7.36 -7.58 1.63
C LEU A 110 -8.66 -6.92 2.15
N SER A 111 -8.57 -5.63 2.51
CA SER A 111 -9.62 -4.85 3.15
C SER A 111 -10.91 -4.71 2.31
N PRO A 112 -12.00 -4.15 2.87
CA PRO A 112 -13.21 -3.83 2.10
C PRO A 112 -12.96 -3.02 0.82
N TYR A 113 -11.84 -2.30 0.73
CA TYR A 113 -11.43 -1.63 -0.50
C TYR A 113 -11.17 -2.60 -1.65
N LEU A 114 -10.50 -3.73 -1.42
CA LEU A 114 -10.28 -4.75 -2.44
C LEU A 114 -11.64 -5.29 -2.93
N ARG A 115 -12.54 -5.61 -1.99
CA ARG A 115 -13.91 -6.05 -2.32
C ARG A 115 -14.65 -5.01 -3.18
N TRP A 116 -14.52 -3.74 -2.85
CA TRP A 116 -15.11 -2.66 -3.65
C TRP A 116 -14.51 -2.57 -5.05
N GLN A 117 -13.19 -2.74 -5.20
CA GLN A 117 -12.53 -2.73 -6.51
C GLN A 117 -13.00 -3.91 -7.38
N PHE A 118 -13.15 -5.09 -6.80
CA PHE A 118 -13.72 -6.25 -7.48
C PHE A 118 -15.16 -6.01 -7.92
N ALA A 119 -16.02 -5.56 -7.00
CA ALA A 119 -17.40 -5.26 -7.34
C ALA A 119 -17.51 -4.18 -8.43
N ALA A 120 -16.61 -3.19 -8.41
CA ALA A 120 -16.52 -2.18 -9.47
C ALA A 120 -16.04 -2.77 -10.80
N LEU A 121 -15.05 -3.66 -10.79
CA LEU A 121 -14.58 -4.38 -11.97
C LEU A 121 -15.72 -5.17 -12.62
N CYS A 122 -16.45 -5.98 -11.85
CA CYS A 122 -17.58 -6.76 -12.37
C CYS A 122 -18.70 -5.86 -12.94
N ARG A 123 -18.99 -4.73 -12.28
CA ARG A 123 -19.95 -3.75 -12.82
C ARG A 123 -19.49 -3.14 -14.13
N SER A 124 -18.21 -2.76 -14.24
CA SER A 124 -17.65 -2.23 -15.48
C SER A 124 -17.65 -3.27 -16.60
N ALA A 125 -17.32 -4.52 -16.29
CA ALA A 125 -17.38 -5.64 -17.22
C ALA A 125 -18.79 -5.85 -17.76
N GLY A 126 -19.80 -5.93 -16.88
CA GLY A 126 -21.19 -6.08 -17.28
C GLY A 126 -21.71 -4.93 -18.15
N ARG A 127 -21.31 -3.69 -17.83
CA ARG A 127 -21.64 -2.52 -18.67
C ARG A 127 -20.98 -2.59 -20.04
N LEU A 128 -19.73 -3.04 -20.12
CA LEU A 128 -19.03 -3.19 -21.39
C LEU A 128 -19.74 -4.22 -22.29
N ILE A 129 -20.05 -5.40 -21.74
CA ILE A 129 -20.78 -6.46 -22.45
C ILE A 129 -22.17 -5.95 -22.91
N ASN A 130 -22.86 -5.20 -22.05
CA ASN A 130 -24.16 -4.62 -22.40
C ASN A 130 -24.07 -3.59 -23.54
N ARG A 131 -23.09 -2.68 -23.52
CA ARG A 131 -22.91 -1.69 -24.60
C ARG A 131 -22.48 -2.29 -25.93
N LEU A 132 -21.80 -3.42 -25.89
CA LEU A 132 -21.49 -4.23 -27.08
C LEU A 132 -22.70 -5.00 -27.62
N ASN A 133 -23.89 -4.85 -27.02
CA ASN A 133 -25.11 -5.62 -27.34
C ASN A 133 -24.91 -7.15 -27.20
N LEU A 134 -23.99 -7.57 -26.33
CA LEU A 134 -23.71 -8.97 -26.02
C LEU A 134 -24.49 -9.45 -24.77
N SER A 135 -25.39 -8.61 -24.25
CA SER A 135 -26.26 -8.89 -23.11
C SER A 135 -27.71 -8.92 -23.55
N THR A 136 -28.55 -9.66 -22.80
CA THR A 136 -30.02 -9.65 -22.96
C THR A 136 -30.68 -8.38 -22.42
N HIS A 137 -29.94 -7.53 -21.70
CA HIS A 137 -30.44 -6.26 -21.16
C HIS A 137 -30.42 -5.15 -22.22
N THR A 138 -31.32 -4.18 -22.10
CA THR A 138 -31.35 -2.99 -22.95
C THR A 138 -30.04 -2.22 -22.82
N ASN A 139 -29.46 -1.82 -23.96
CA ASN A 139 -28.26 -1.00 -24.03
C ASN A 139 -28.54 0.40 -23.45
N ASP A 140 -27.61 0.96 -22.67
CA ASP A 140 -27.73 2.30 -22.08
C ASP A 140 -27.57 3.44 -23.12
N GLY A 141 -27.26 3.11 -24.37
CA GLY A 141 -27.25 4.04 -25.52
C GLY A 141 -25.98 4.88 -25.65
N GLU A 142 -24.99 4.65 -24.79
CA GLU A 142 -23.73 5.40 -24.77
C GLU A 142 -22.67 4.75 -25.68
N PRO A 143 -22.18 5.45 -26.73
CA PRO A 143 -21.34 4.83 -27.75
C PRO A 143 -19.87 4.67 -27.36
N ASP A 144 -19.35 5.45 -26.40
CA ASP A 144 -17.93 5.40 -26.06
C ASP A 144 -17.60 4.27 -25.07
N LEU A 145 -16.81 3.31 -25.54
CA LEU A 145 -16.32 2.16 -24.78
C LEU A 145 -14.96 2.43 -24.11
N SER A 146 -14.22 3.44 -24.58
CA SER A 146 -12.84 3.71 -24.14
C SER A 146 -12.75 3.98 -22.63
N PRO A 147 -13.61 4.83 -22.03
CA PRO A 147 -13.60 5.08 -20.59
C PRO A 147 -13.95 3.84 -19.76
N LEU A 148 -14.82 2.97 -20.30
CA LEU A 148 -15.18 1.72 -19.63
C LEU A 148 -14.04 0.71 -19.68
N ARG A 149 -13.39 0.56 -20.84
CA ARG A 149 -12.23 -0.30 -21.01
C ARG A 149 -11.07 0.13 -20.10
N GLU A 150 -10.76 1.42 -20.09
CA GLU A 150 -9.76 1.98 -19.19
C GLU A 150 -10.14 1.76 -17.72
N CYS A 151 -11.41 1.91 -17.37
CA CYS A 151 -11.91 1.61 -16.03
C CYS A 151 -11.67 0.13 -15.67
N VAL A 152 -11.99 -0.82 -16.55
CA VAL A 152 -11.72 -2.26 -16.33
C VAL A 152 -10.24 -2.50 -16.06
N LEU A 153 -9.36 -2.00 -16.93
CA LEU A 153 -7.90 -2.17 -16.80
C LEU A 153 -7.37 -1.57 -15.50
N GLN A 154 -7.78 -0.33 -15.18
CA GLN A 154 -7.36 0.35 -13.96
C GLN A 154 -7.80 -0.40 -12.70
N LYS A 155 -9.03 -0.94 -12.69
CA LYS A 155 -9.57 -1.69 -11.55
C LYS A 155 -8.90 -3.06 -11.39
N ALA A 156 -8.66 -3.75 -12.51
CA ALA A 156 -7.90 -5.00 -12.52
C ALA A 156 -6.48 -4.78 -11.98
N SER A 157 -5.75 -3.81 -12.53
CA SER A 157 -4.40 -3.45 -12.10
C SER A 157 -4.32 -3.10 -10.60
N ARG A 158 -5.24 -2.25 -10.12
CA ARG A 158 -5.29 -1.90 -8.69
C ARG A 158 -5.60 -3.10 -7.79
N SER A 159 -6.45 -4.03 -8.24
CA SER A 159 -6.79 -5.24 -7.48
C SER A 159 -5.59 -6.18 -7.43
N SER A 160 -4.95 -6.45 -8.58
CA SER A 160 -3.74 -7.25 -8.68
C SER A 160 -2.62 -6.70 -7.80
N HIS A 161 -2.37 -5.38 -7.82
CA HIS A 161 -1.35 -4.76 -6.98
C HIS A 161 -1.61 -4.96 -5.47
N ARG A 162 -2.89 -4.91 -5.05
CA ARG A 162 -3.27 -5.17 -3.65
C ARG A 162 -3.08 -6.63 -3.26
N ILE A 163 -3.39 -7.56 -4.17
CA ILE A 163 -3.17 -8.99 -3.98
C ILE A 163 -1.67 -9.28 -3.88
N ASP A 164 -0.85 -8.76 -4.79
CA ASP A 164 0.60 -8.91 -4.76
C ASP A 164 1.20 -8.29 -3.48
N SER A 165 0.67 -7.15 -3.03
CA SER A 165 1.06 -6.55 -1.75
C SER A 165 0.72 -7.48 -0.57
N ALA A 166 -0.47 -8.07 -0.54
CA ALA A 166 -0.85 -9.04 0.50
C ALA A 166 0.07 -10.26 0.50
N ILE A 167 0.37 -10.82 -0.68
CA ILE A 167 1.33 -11.92 -0.85
C ILE A 167 2.69 -11.51 -0.28
N CYS A 168 3.18 -10.31 -0.61
CA CYS A 168 4.46 -9.81 -0.08
C CYS A 168 4.47 -9.76 1.44
N TRP A 169 3.40 -9.30 2.09
CA TRP A 169 3.30 -9.29 3.56
C TRP A 169 3.35 -10.67 4.20
N PHE A 170 3.02 -11.74 3.45
CA PHE A 170 3.20 -13.11 3.92
C PHE A 170 4.61 -13.65 3.68
N ILE A 171 5.22 -13.36 2.52
CA ILE A 171 6.45 -14.04 2.08
C ILE A 171 7.74 -13.22 2.18
N GLN A 172 7.69 -11.89 2.29
CA GLN A 172 8.90 -11.07 2.19
C GLN A 172 9.58 -10.90 3.56
N PRO A 173 10.91 -10.77 3.61
CA PRO A 173 11.61 -10.41 4.83
C PRO A 173 11.08 -9.11 5.45
N GLU A 174 11.02 -9.04 6.78
CA GLU A 174 10.39 -7.91 7.49
C GLU A 174 11.04 -6.55 7.17
N LEU A 175 12.37 -6.52 7.09
CA LEU A 175 13.08 -5.27 6.78
C LEU A 175 12.87 -4.83 5.34
N THR A 176 12.74 -5.78 4.40
CA THR A 176 12.39 -5.47 3.01
C THR A 176 11.01 -4.84 2.91
N LEU A 177 10.02 -5.37 3.65
CA LEU A 177 8.68 -4.80 3.69
C LEU A 177 8.68 -3.36 4.21
N ILE A 178 9.38 -3.10 5.30
CA ILE A 178 9.53 -1.75 5.88
C ILE A 178 10.20 -0.81 4.88
N GLN A 179 11.28 -1.24 4.23
CA GLN A 179 11.99 -0.45 3.23
C GLN A 179 11.10 -0.10 2.02
N THR A 180 10.30 -1.05 1.53
CA THR A 180 9.34 -0.79 0.45
C THR A 180 8.33 0.29 0.85
N GLN A 181 7.86 0.30 2.10
CA GLN A 181 6.97 1.36 2.58
C GLN A 181 7.68 2.71 2.68
N TRP A 182 8.94 2.73 3.12
CA TRP A 182 9.75 3.94 3.18
C TRP A 182 10.02 4.57 1.82
N GLY A 183 10.12 3.77 0.76
CA GLY A 183 10.32 4.27 -0.61
C GLY A 183 9.31 5.35 -1.02
N LYS A 184 8.08 5.29 -0.48
CA LYS A 184 7.04 6.32 -0.69
C LYS A 184 7.40 7.70 -0.14
N PHE A 185 8.27 7.75 0.86
CA PHE A 185 8.68 8.97 1.57
C PHE A 185 10.14 9.35 1.30
N GLN A 186 10.88 8.53 0.54
CA GLN A 186 12.31 8.69 0.37
C GLN A 186 12.67 10.03 -0.28
N CYS A 187 11.88 10.53 -1.23
CA CYS A 187 12.06 11.87 -1.80
C CYS A 187 11.92 12.97 -0.73
N SER A 188 10.88 12.92 0.10
CA SER A 188 10.63 13.92 1.16
C SER A 188 11.68 13.88 2.27
N ILE A 189 12.23 12.70 2.55
CA ILE A 189 13.33 12.50 3.50
C ILE A 189 14.60 13.10 2.89
N ASN A 190 14.94 12.72 1.66
CA ASN A 190 16.17 13.14 1.00
C ASN A 190 16.27 14.65 0.74
N CYS A 191 15.17 15.32 0.37
CA CYS A 191 15.18 16.75 0.07
C CYS A 191 15.11 17.67 1.32
N GLY A 192 14.76 17.13 2.49
CA GLY A 192 14.53 17.91 3.71
C GLY A 192 15.72 18.79 4.13
N PRO A 193 16.96 18.26 4.16
CA PRO A 193 18.15 19.06 4.50
C PRO A 193 18.41 20.22 3.53
N GLU A 194 18.30 20.00 2.22
CA GLU A 194 18.53 21.03 1.20
C GLU A 194 17.46 22.12 1.25
N GLU A 195 16.20 21.76 1.51
CA GLU A 195 15.11 22.71 1.67
C GLU A 195 15.31 23.58 2.92
N LEU A 196 15.67 22.99 4.06
CA LEU A 196 15.98 23.77 5.26
C LEU A 196 17.19 24.67 5.09
N LEU A 197 18.25 24.20 4.42
CA LEU A 197 19.46 25.01 4.19
C LEU A 197 19.19 26.20 3.27
N LYS A 198 18.23 26.10 2.34
CA LYS A 198 17.79 27.24 1.52
C LYS A 198 17.00 28.26 2.35
N MET A 199 16.31 27.83 3.40
CA MET A 199 15.48 28.68 4.24
C MET A 199 16.25 29.39 5.36
N THR A 200 17.34 28.78 5.85
CA THR A 200 18.21 29.43 6.85
C THR A 200 19.15 30.46 6.24
N LYS A 201 19.29 30.51 4.91
CA LYS A 201 20.05 31.56 4.22
C LYS A 201 19.30 32.89 4.31
N PRO A 202 19.93 33.97 4.83
CA PRO A 202 19.34 35.30 4.81
C PRO A 202 19.06 35.70 3.36
N ASN A 203 17.84 36.11 3.07
CA ASN A 203 17.51 36.67 1.76
C ASN A 203 18.10 38.08 1.70
N GLU A 204 19.03 38.35 0.77
CA GLU A 204 19.76 39.64 0.67
C GLU A 204 18.84 40.86 0.43
N HIS A 205 17.54 40.66 0.21
CA HIS A 205 16.58 41.71 -0.15
C HIS A 205 15.47 41.98 0.88
N GLN A 206 15.52 41.49 2.13
CA GLN A 206 14.42 41.71 3.11
C GLN A 206 14.91 42.25 4.45
N SER A 207 14.95 43.58 4.57
CA SER A 207 15.43 44.28 5.78
C SER A 207 14.40 44.37 6.93
N ASP A 208 13.10 44.28 6.70
CA ASP A 208 12.12 44.84 7.67
C ASP A 208 11.24 43.86 8.46
N SER A 209 11.60 42.58 8.58
CA SER A 209 10.80 41.61 9.38
C SER A 209 11.62 40.75 10.35
N LYS A 210 12.59 41.36 11.03
CA LYS A 210 13.66 40.66 11.77
C LYS A 210 13.29 39.88 13.05
N PRO A 211 12.37 40.28 13.95
CA PRO A 211 12.32 39.62 15.27
C PRO A 211 11.60 38.27 15.28
N ARG A 212 10.62 38.04 14.39
CA ARG A 212 9.90 36.76 14.35
C ARG A 212 10.68 35.65 13.64
N TYR A 213 11.58 35.97 12.71
CA TYR A 213 12.28 34.97 11.88
C TYR A 213 13.48 34.32 12.58
N GLU A 214 14.14 35.03 13.49
CA GLU A 214 15.42 34.60 14.07
C GLU A 214 15.32 33.35 14.98
N PRO A 215 14.30 33.19 15.84
CA PRO A 215 14.09 31.93 16.56
C PRO A 215 13.84 30.73 15.63
N PHE A 216 13.19 30.96 14.48
CA PHE A 216 12.92 29.90 13.50
C PHE A 216 14.16 29.53 12.70
N ILE A 217 15.03 30.49 12.36
CA ILE A 217 16.32 30.21 11.72
C ILE A 217 17.19 29.35 12.66
N LYS A 218 17.30 29.74 13.94
CA LYS A 218 18.04 28.96 14.95
C LYS A 218 17.49 27.55 15.13
N LEU A 219 16.16 27.39 15.08
CA LEU A 219 15.50 26.09 15.13
C LEU A 219 15.83 25.25 13.89
N GLY A 220 15.80 25.84 12.69
CA GLY A 220 16.15 25.17 11.44
C GLY A 220 17.61 24.71 11.40
N GLU A 221 18.53 25.56 11.86
CA GLU A 221 19.95 25.21 12.02
C GLU A 221 20.15 24.06 13.03
N SER A 222 19.40 24.08 14.13
CA SER A 222 19.45 23.02 15.15
C SER A 222 18.83 21.70 14.68
N ALA A 223 17.86 21.74 13.75
CA ALA A 223 17.20 20.56 13.20
C ALA A 223 17.99 19.91 12.04
N LEU A 224 18.88 20.67 11.38
CA LEU A 224 19.64 20.20 10.22
C LEU A 224 20.49 18.94 10.52
N PRO A 225 21.22 18.83 11.65
CA PRO A 225 21.94 17.61 12.00
C PRO A 225 21.02 16.41 12.17
N LEU A 226 19.85 16.59 12.79
CA LEU A 226 18.88 15.51 13.02
C LEU A 226 18.32 14.97 11.71
N LEU A 227 18.05 15.83 10.74
CA LEU A 227 17.58 15.42 9.42
C LEU A 227 18.67 14.75 8.60
N LYS A 228 19.90 15.24 8.65
CA LYS A 228 21.06 14.56 8.02
C LYS A 228 21.28 13.16 8.61
N LEU A 229 21.18 13.03 9.93
CA LEU A 229 21.28 11.72 10.60
C LEU A 229 20.12 10.81 10.23
N SER A 230 18.90 11.35 10.11
CA SER A 230 17.73 10.59 9.65
C SER A 230 17.93 10.08 8.22
N ASN A 231 18.40 10.92 7.30
CA ASN A 231 18.70 10.53 5.92
C ASN A 231 19.78 9.46 5.89
N LEU A 232 20.85 9.62 6.67
CA LEU A 232 21.92 8.64 6.78
C LEU A 232 21.40 7.31 7.33
N PHE A 233 20.52 7.34 8.33
CA PHE A 233 19.88 6.16 8.91
C PHE A 233 19.05 5.40 7.86
N PHE A 234 18.14 6.07 7.17
CA PHE A 234 17.30 5.43 6.13
C PHE A 234 18.12 4.96 4.92
N ASN A 235 19.15 5.71 4.52
CA ASN A 235 20.03 5.30 3.42
C ASN A 235 20.87 4.08 3.79
N LYS A 236 21.40 3.99 5.02
CA LYS A 236 22.11 2.81 5.51
C LYS A 236 21.22 1.60 5.70
N LEU A 237 19.95 1.82 6.08
CA LEU A 237 18.96 0.77 6.19
C LEU A 237 18.19 0.54 4.88
N SER A 238 18.62 1.11 3.76
CA SER A 238 17.99 0.84 2.46
C SER A 238 18.34 -0.56 1.96
N VAL A 239 17.49 -1.09 1.06
CA VAL A 239 17.69 -2.39 0.39
C VAL A 239 19.11 -2.53 -0.15
N GLN A 240 19.63 -1.50 -0.81
CA GLN A 240 20.96 -1.52 -1.44
C GLN A 240 22.11 -1.66 -0.44
N ALA A 241 22.02 -0.98 0.71
CA ALA A 241 23.06 -1.04 1.75
C ALA A 241 22.97 -2.33 2.59
N MET A 242 21.77 -2.86 2.78
CA MET A 242 21.50 -4.04 3.60
C MET A 242 21.66 -5.36 2.84
N ASN A 243 21.50 -5.39 1.51
CA ASN A 243 21.70 -6.59 0.68
C ASN A 243 23.13 -7.16 0.73
N VAL A 244 24.10 -6.38 1.23
CA VAL A 244 25.49 -6.85 1.45
C VAL A 244 25.56 -7.83 2.63
N LYS A 245 24.61 -7.81 3.56
CA LYS A 245 24.54 -8.70 4.73
C LYS A 245 23.27 -9.55 4.63
N ARG A 246 23.40 -10.88 4.66
CA ARG A 246 22.25 -11.80 4.72
C ARG A 246 21.53 -11.64 6.06
N LEU A 247 20.53 -10.76 6.09
CA LEU A 247 19.69 -10.53 7.26
C LEU A 247 18.69 -11.67 7.44
N PRO A 248 18.24 -11.95 8.68
CA PRO A 248 17.21 -12.95 8.91
C PRO A 248 15.90 -12.52 8.27
N HIS A 249 15.11 -13.50 7.84
CA HIS A 249 13.79 -13.27 7.25
C HIS A 249 12.83 -12.61 8.26
N PHE A 250 12.85 -13.12 9.48
CA PHE A 250 12.14 -12.56 10.64
C PHE A 250 13.15 -11.99 11.62
N THR A 251 12.95 -10.74 12.02
CA THR A 251 13.74 -10.10 13.06
C THR A 251 13.26 -10.56 14.44
N THR A 252 14.06 -10.31 15.47
CA THR A 252 13.64 -10.48 16.87
C THR A 252 12.73 -9.36 17.37
N MET A 253 12.40 -8.38 16.52
CA MET A 253 11.51 -7.27 16.90
C MET A 253 10.07 -7.74 17.07
N SER A 254 9.38 -7.18 18.07
CA SER A 254 7.93 -7.34 18.21
C SER A 254 7.18 -6.53 17.14
N SER A 255 5.89 -6.82 16.96
CA SER A 255 5.03 -6.05 16.07
C SER A 255 5.00 -4.55 16.39
N TYR A 256 5.02 -4.18 17.68
CA TYR A 256 5.09 -2.77 18.08
C TYR A 256 6.35 -2.08 17.59
N GLN A 257 7.51 -2.72 17.76
CA GLN A 257 8.79 -2.18 17.31
C GLN A 257 8.85 -2.05 15.78
N LEU A 258 8.29 -3.03 15.05
CA LEU A 258 8.16 -2.97 13.61
C LEU A 258 7.25 -1.81 13.16
N TYR A 259 6.14 -1.55 13.86
CA TYR A 259 5.29 -0.39 13.59
C TYR A 259 6.00 0.94 13.88
N ILE A 260 6.75 1.05 14.97
CA ILE A 260 7.56 2.25 15.24
C ILE A 260 8.52 2.52 14.08
N LEU A 261 9.23 1.48 13.63
CA LEU A 261 10.22 1.58 12.56
C LEU A 261 9.55 1.95 11.22
N HIS A 262 8.42 1.33 10.90
CA HIS A 262 7.60 1.67 9.74
C HIS A 262 7.14 3.14 9.77
N ASP A 263 6.55 3.57 10.88
CA ASP A 263 5.96 4.90 11.03
C ASP A 263 7.01 6.01 11.14
N LEU A 264 8.26 5.68 11.47
CA LEU A 264 9.35 6.66 11.59
C LEU A 264 9.55 7.44 10.27
N ALA A 265 9.54 6.75 9.13
CA ALA A 265 9.67 7.41 7.82
C ALA A 265 8.46 8.30 7.50
N LEU A 266 7.24 7.87 7.85
CA LEU A 266 6.03 8.67 7.69
C LEU A 266 6.07 9.92 8.57
N LYS A 267 6.49 9.80 9.83
CA LYS A 267 6.62 10.94 10.75
C LYS A 267 7.68 11.93 10.29
N ILE A 268 8.80 11.47 9.76
CA ILE A 268 9.87 12.34 9.26
C ILE A 268 9.49 12.95 7.90
N GLY A 269 8.93 12.16 6.98
CA GLY A 269 8.52 12.61 5.65
C GLY A 269 7.29 13.55 5.65
N LEU A 270 6.30 13.30 6.52
CA LEU A 270 5.18 14.23 6.69
C LEU A 270 5.59 15.47 7.48
N LYS A 271 6.49 15.36 8.45
CA LYS A 271 7.02 16.57 9.11
C LYS A 271 7.87 17.36 8.13
N SER A 272 8.71 16.77 7.29
CA SER A 272 9.39 17.55 6.25
C SER A 272 8.39 18.15 5.26
N GLY A 273 7.44 17.39 4.72
CA GLY A 273 6.45 17.89 3.75
C GLY A 273 5.43 18.90 4.28
N ASN A 274 4.78 18.62 5.42
CA ASN A 274 3.74 19.46 6.02
C ASN A 274 4.29 20.54 6.94
N SER A 275 5.42 20.31 7.63
CA SER A 275 6.03 21.43 8.36
C SER A 275 6.53 22.48 7.40
N LEU A 276 6.73 22.20 6.09
CA LEU A 276 7.01 23.16 5.02
C LEU A 276 5.77 23.80 4.37
N GLY A 277 4.57 23.28 4.64
CA GLY A 277 3.29 23.81 4.12
C GLY A 277 3.01 25.27 4.53
N PRO A 278 3.10 25.62 5.83
CA PRO A 278 2.99 27.01 6.28
C PRO A 278 4.05 27.94 5.67
N TRP A 279 5.21 27.40 5.28
CA TRP A 279 6.35 28.17 4.75
C TRP A 279 6.26 28.38 3.24
N LYS A 280 5.61 27.47 2.50
CA LYS A 280 5.25 27.68 1.09
C LYS A 280 4.16 28.74 0.98
N GLU A 281 3.11 28.67 1.81
CA GLU A 281 2.03 29.67 1.78
C GLU A 281 2.49 31.09 2.15
N LEU A 282 3.45 31.24 3.07
CA LEU A 282 4.06 32.54 3.36
C LEU A 282 4.89 33.11 2.20
N LYS A 283 5.36 32.26 1.28
CA LYS A 283 6.07 32.69 0.06
C LYS A 283 5.09 33.06 -1.05
N TYR A 284 3.95 32.35 -1.17
CA TYR A 284 2.88 32.65 -2.13
C TYR A 284 2.04 33.87 -1.73
N MET A 285 1.67 34.03 -0.46
CA MET A 285 0.98 35.24 0.03
C MET A 285 1.81 36.52 -0.17
N LYS A 286 3.14 36.39 -0.26
CA LYS A 286 4.03 37.50 -0.56
C LYS A 286 4.05 37.85 -2.05
N SER A 287 3.86 36.87 -2.94
CA SER A 287 3.77 37.09 -4.39
C SER A 287 2.51 37.88 -4.77
N ASP A 288 1.38 37.56 -4.15
CA ASP A 288 0.09 38.19 -4.47
C ASP A 288 -0.03 39.60 -3.88
N LEU A 289 0.68 39.91 -2.79
CA LEU A 289 0.69 41.27 -2.21
C LEU A 289 1.47 42.30 -3.05
N TRP A 290 2.26 41.87 -4.04
CA TRP A 290 3.01 42.78 -4.95
C TRP A 290 2.41 42.87 -6.37
N GLN A 291 1.21 42.33 -6.60
CA GLN A 291 0.48 42.50 -7.88
C GLN A 291 -0.72 43.46 -7.80
N THR A 292 -1.04 44.02 -6.63
CA THR A 292 -2.18 44.95 -6.43
C THR A 292 -1.80 46.35 -5.94
N THR A 293 -0.54 46.75 -6.11
CA THR A 293 -0.07 48.14 -6.04
C THR A 293 1.01 48.36 -7.07
#